data_AF-A0A1Q6WI26-F1
#
_entry.id   AF-A0A1Q6WI26-F1
#
_cell.length_a   1.000
_cell.length_b   1.000
_cell.length_c   1.000
_cell.angle_alpha   90.00
_cell.angle_beta   90.00
_cell.angle_gamma   90.00
#
_symmetry.space_group_name_H-M   'P 1'
#
loop_
_entity.id
_entity.type
_entity.pdbx_description
1 polymer ?
#
loop_
_entity_poly.entity_id
_entity_poly.type
_entity_poly.pdbx_seq_one_letter_code
_entity_poly.pdbx_strand_id
1 'polypeptide(L)'
;MSILNGLITADNVTAIASSDRNATGVESGADGSGFVNLVVNAVPMASDVAPNTQLPLPGVGYVVLNEQQITGDGVSSSGITVNMIHVVLQDVLTGLTTGEIIVGSAKSAVGS
;
A
#
# COMPACT_ATOMS: atom_id res chain seq x y z
N MET A 1 -9.11 7.85 -11.20
CA MET A 1 -8.16 6.92 -11.86
C MET A 1 -8.80 5.55 -12.05
N SER A 2 -8.24 4.70 -12.92
CA SER A 2 -8.73 3.35 -13.20
C SER A 2 -7.54 2.39 -13.41
N ILE A 3 -7.63 1.20 -12.83
CA ILE A 3 -6.64 0.11 -12.92
C ILE A 3 -7.35 -1.14 -13.43
N LEU A 4 -6.70 -1.92 -14.29
CA LEU A 4 -7.22 -3.17 -14.86
C LEU A 4 -8.64 -3.00 -15.45
N ASN A 5 -8.80 -2.01 -16.32
CA ASN A 5 -10.06 -1.69 -16.99
C ASN A 5 -11.23 -1.41 -16.02
N GLY A 6 -10.97 -0.75 -14.90
CA GLY A 6 -11.99 -0.34 -13.93
C GLY A 6 -12.25 -1.35 -12.83
N LEU A 7 -11.50 -2.44 -12.77
CA LEU A 7 -11.57 -3.39 -11.65
C LEU A 7 -11.24 -2.70 -10.31
N ILE A 8 -10.32 -1.74 -10.33
CA ILE A 8 -10.06 -0.84 -9.20
C ILE A 8 -10.15 0.60 -9.69
N THR A 9 -10.91 1.43 -9.00
CA THR A 9 -11.01 2.87 -9.25
C THR A 9 -10.90 3.65 -7.95
N ALA A 10 -10.41 4.87 -8.04
CA ALA A 10 -10.38 5.84 -6.94
C ALA A 10 -10.32 7.23 -7.55
N ASP A 11 -10.88 8.22 -6.88
CA ASP A 11 -10.77 9.61 -7.33
C ASP A 11 -9.39 10.17 -6.98
N ASN A 12 -8.92 9.87 -5.77
CA ASN A 12 -7.59 10.25 -5.30
C ASN A 12 -6.94 9.11 -4.50
N VAL A 13 -5.63 9.00 -4.64
CA VAL A 13 -4.78 8.09 -3.87
C VAL A 13 -3.60 8.90 -3.37
N THR A 14 -3.46 9.00 -2.05
CA THR A 14 -2.36 9.72 -1.40
C THR A 14 -1.51 8.73 -0.63
N ALA A 15 -0.21 8.73 -0.92
CA ALA A 15 0.79 7.95 -0.20
C ALA A 15 1.75 8.90 0.51
N ILE A 16 1.92 8.72 1.81
CA ILE A 16 2.85 9.49 2.64
C ILE A 16 3.69 8.50 3.42
N ALA A 17 4.99 8.75 3.46
CA ALA A 17 5.94 8.03 4.27
C ALA A 17 6.80 9.05 5.02
N SER A 18 6.72 9.07 6.34
CA SER A 18 7.57 9.88 7.21
C SER A 18 8.52 8.97 7.99
N SER A 19 9.71 9.48 8.27
CA SER A 19 10.69 8.80 9.13
C SER A 19 11.52 9.86 9.80
N ASP A 20 11.54 9.84 11.13
CA ASP A 20 12.07 10.92 11.94
C ASP A 20 12.93 10.35 13.07
N ARG A 21 13.97 11.11 13.43
CA ARG A 21 14.83 10.81 14.57
C ARG A 21 14.67 11.92 15.59
N ASN A 22 14.39 11.54 16.83
CA ASN A 22 14.32 12.46 17.95
C ASN A 22 15.23 11.99 19.10
N ALA A 23 15.24 12.73 20.21
CA ALA A 23 16.09 12.41 21.37
C ALA A 23 15.72 11.07 22.05
N THR A 24 14.53 10.53 21.78
CA THR A 24 14.00 9.31 22.39
C THR A 24 14.04 8.08 21.49
N GLY A 25 14.30 8.22 20.19
CA GLY A 25 14.39 7.11 19.25
C GLY A 25 14.24 7.53 17.79
N VAL A 26 13.92 6.53 16.96
CA VAL A 26 13.61 6.66 15.54
C VAL A 26 12.23 6.06 15.30
N GLU A 27 11.41 6.75 14.52
CA GLU A 27 10.05 6.30 14.19
C GLU A 27 9.75 6.54 12.72
N SER A 28 8.82 5.76 12.19
CA SER A 28 8.32 5.89 10.82
C SER A 28 6.81 5.71 10.81
N GLY A 29 6.14 6.45 9.93
CA GLY A 29 4.69 6.47 9.86
C GLY A 29 4.16 6.76 8.46
N ALA A 30 2.85 6.55 8.30
CA ALA A 30 2.13 6.75 7.06
C ALA A 30 0.99 7.78 7.20
N ASP A 31 1.02 8.60 8.25
CA ASP A 31 -0.05 9.54 8.57
C ASP A 31 -0.36 10.46 7.39
N GLY A 32 -1.66 10.59 7.08
CA GLY A 32 -2.17 11.33 5.92
C GLY A 32 -2.20 10.54 4.60
N SER A 33 -1.77 9.28 4.60
CA SER A 33 -2.06 8.35 3.50
C SER A 33 -3.55 8.00 3.46
N GLY A 34 -4.11 7.82 2.27
CA GLY A 34 -5.52 7.45 2.15
C GLY A 34 -6.07 7.45 0.73
N PHE A 35 -7.37 7.16 0.65
CA PHE A 35 -8.13 7.07 -0.59
C PHE A 35 -9.34 8.00 -0.59
N VAL A 36 -9.76 8.44 -1.77
CA VAL A 36 -11.07 9.07 -2.00
C VAL A 36 -11.85 8.22 -2.99
N ASN A 37 -13.06 7.80 -2.58
CA ASN A 37 -13.99 7.01 -3.39
C ASN A 37 -13.36 5.74 -4.00
N LEU A 38 -12.59 5.00 -3.21
CA LEU A 38 -12.01 3.72 -3.63
C LEU A 38 -13.12 2.69 -3.88
N VAL A 39 -13.07 2.04 -5.02
CA VAL A 39 -13.91 0.90 -5.40
C VAL A 39 -13.00 -0.24 -5.84
N VAL A 40 -13.25 -1.44 -5.30
CA VAL A 40 -12.53 -2.66 -5.67
C VAL A 40 -13.56 -3.70 -6.07
N ASN A 41 -13.46 -4.22 -7.29
CA ASN A 41 -14.38 -5.21 -7.84
C ASN A 41 -15.86 -4.78 -7.71
N ALA A 42 -16.14 -3.53 -8.08
CA ALA A 42 -17.45 -2.88 -7.97
C ALA A 42 -18.01 -2.71 -6.52
N VAL A 43 -17.20 -2.98 -5.49
CA VAL A 43 -17.56 -2.75 -4.08
C VAL A 43 -16.88 -1.48 -3.58
N PRO A 44 -17.63 -0.46 -3.13
CA PRO A 44 -17.06 0.71 -2.47
C PRO A 44 -16.37 0.32 -1.17
N MET A 45 -15.18 0.87 -0.96
CA MET A 45 -14.39 0.67 0.26
C MET A 45 -14.57 1.85 1.22
N ALA A 46 -14.37 1.59 2.50
CA ALA A 46 -14.26 2.66 3.49
C ALA A 46 -13.04 3.55 3.20
N SER A 47 -13.08 4.82 3.60
CA SER A 47 -11.96 5.75 3.40
C SER A 47 -10.74 5.43 4.28
N ASP A 48 -10.98 4.80 5.43
CA ASP A 48 -10.00 4.43 6.46
C ASP A 48 -9.58 2.95 6.34
N VAL A 49 -9.17 2.54 5.14
CA VAL A 49 -8.68 1.18 4.91
C VAL A 49 -7.47 0.89 5.81
N ALA A 50 -7.60 -0.12 6.67
CA ALA A 50 -6.54 -0.54 7.57
C ALA A 50 -5.27 -0.94 6.80
N PRO A 51 -4.07 -0.75 7.38
CA PRO A 51 -2.82 -1.15 6.74
C PRO A 51 -2.81 -2.63 6.33
N ASN A 52 -2.21 -2.93 5.19
CA ASN A 52 -2.03 -4.28 4.64
C ASN A 52 -3.35 -5.04 4.42
N THR A 53 -4.44 -4.33 4.09
CA THR A 53 -5.72 -4.97 3.78
C THR A 53 -5.64 -5.69 2.45
N GLN A 54 -5.65 -7.02 2.46
CA GLN A 54 -5.61 -7.83 1.25
C GLN A 54 -7.01 -8.25 0.80
N LEU A 55 -7.31 -8.07 -0.49
CA LEU A 55 -8.57 -8.47 -1.12
C LEU A 55 -8.32 -9.32 -2.37
N PRO A 56 -9.05 -10.43 -2.57
CA PRO A 56 -8.95 -11.23 -3.78
C PRO A 56 -9.51 -10.47 -5.00
N LEU A 57 -8.90 -10.69 -6.15
CA LEU A 57 -9.35 -10.22 -7.47
C LEU A 57 -9.56 -11.44 -8.37
N PRO A 58 -10.78 -12.02 -8.41
CA PRO A 58 -11.06 -13.24 -9.15
C PRO A 58 -10.64 -13.14 -10.63
N GLY A 59 -9.87 -14.13 -11.10
CA GLY A 59 -9.33 -14.16 -12.47
C GLY A 59 -8.10 -13.28 -12.71
N VAL A 60 -7.60 -12.59 -11.68
CA VAL A 60 -6.43 -11.70 -11.76
C VAL A 60 -5.36 -12.05 -10.73
N GLY A 61 -5.73 -12.26 -9.46
CA GLY A 61 -4.80 -12.40 -8.34
C GLY A 61 -5.38 -11.74 -7.09
N TYR A 62 -4.68 -10.78 -6.51
CA TYR A 62 -5.16 -10.01 -5.36
C TYR A 62 -4.60 -8.57 -5.34
N VAL A 63 -5.19 -7.74 -4.50
CA VAL A 63 -4.68 -6.40 -4.17
C VAL A 63 -4.39 -6.31 -2.69
N VAL A 64 -3.28 -5.68 -2.33
CA VAL A 64 -2.98 -5.19 -0.98
C VAL A 64 -3.20 -3.69 -0.99
N LEU A 65 -4.10 -3.23 -0.13
CA LEU A 65 -4.44 -1.82 0.05
C LEU A 65 -3.71 -1.28 1.28
N ASN A 66 -3.23 -0.05 1.18
CA ASN A 66 -2.48 0.61 2.24
C ASN A 66 -1.35 -0.31 2.76
N GLU A 67 -0.59 -0.89 1.84
CA GLU A 67 0.53 -1.78 2.18
C GLU A 67 1.62 -0.94 2.86
N GLN A 68 1.99 -1.34 4.07
CA GLN A 68 3.00 -0.65 4.86
C GLN A 68 4.06 -1.65 5.29
N GLN A 69 5.29 -1.42 4.83
CA GLN A 69 6.45 -2.23 5.15
C GLN A 69 7.41 -1.40 6.01
N ILE A 70 7.45 -1.71 7.30
CA ILE A 70 8.38 -1.08 8.25
C ILE A 70 9.72 -1.83 8.21
N THR A 71 10.81 -1.07 8.28
CA THR A 71 12.19 -1.55 8.32
C THR A 71 12.96 -0.87 9.44
N GLY A 72 14.12 -1.43 9.81
CA GLY A 72 14.96 -0.92 10.90
C GLY A 72 14.70 -1.62 12.23
N ASP A 73 15.47 -1.23 13.24
CA ASP A 73 15.41 -1.79 14.59
C ASP A 73 14.54 -0.96 15.54
N GLY A 74 14.04 0.21 15.10
CA GLY A 74 13.27 1.13 15.92
C GLY A 74 14.09 1.85 16.99
N VAL A 75 15.43 1.70 16.97
CA VAL A 75 16.35 2.28 17.97
C VAL A 75 17.41 3.15 17.30
N SER A 76 18.14 2.58 16.34
CA SER A 76 19.19 3.25 15.59
C SER A 76 18.77 3.61 14.15
N SER A 77 17.81 2.87 13.60
CA SER A 77 17.23 3.08 12.28
C SER A 77 15.73 2.78 12.24
N SER A 78 15.02 3.51 11.39
CA SER A 78 13.63 3.21 11.05
C SER A 78 13.38 3.60 9.59
N GLY A 79 12.49 2.90 8.93
CA GLY A 79 12.04 3.27 7.60
C GLY A 79 10.70 2.65 7.29
N ILE A 80 9.99 3.24 6.34
CA ILE A 80 8.70 2.77 5.86
C ILE A 80 8.63 2.89 4.35
N THR A 81 8.09 1.85 3.72
CA THR A 81 7.57 1.91 2.35
C THR A 81 6.07 1.75 2.41
N VAL A 82 5.35 2.69 1.77
CA VAL A 82 3.89 2.70 1.67
C VAL A 82 3.52 2.52 0.21
N ASN A 83 2.74 1.49 -0.11
CA ASN A 83 2.11 1.30 -1.40
C ASN A 83 0.58 1.28 -1.21
N MET A 84 -0.10 2.30 -1.72
CA MET A 84 -1.54 2.43 -1.46
C MET A 84 -2.35 1.38 -2.21
N ILE A 85 -2.02 1.11 -3.47
CA ILE A 85 -2.63 0.01 -4.23
C ILE A 85 -1.49 -0.84 -4.78
N HIS A 86 -1.31 -2.04 -4.23
CA HIS A 86 -0.38 -3.03 -4.74
C HIS A 86 -1.16 -4.24 -5.27
N VAL A 87 -1.32 -4.33 -6.59
CA VAL A 87 -1.94 -5.49 -7.24
C VAL A 87 -0.85 -6.50 -7.55
N VAL A 88 -1.06 -7.74 -7.11
CA VAL A 88 -0.24 -8.89 -7.46
C VAL A 88 -1.03 -9.73 -8.46
N LEU A 89 -0.52 -9.78 -9.69
CA LEU A 89 -1.08 -10.59 -10.77
C LEU A 89 -0.59 -12.03 -10.58
N GLN A 90 -1.52 -12.98 -10.66
CA GLN A 90 -1.20 -14.39 -10.51
C GLN A 90 -1.73 -15.18 -11.70
N ASP A 91 -0.96 -16.17 -12.12
CA ASP A 91 -1.48 -17.21 -13.01
C ASP A 91 -2.54 -18.03 -12.26
N VAL A 92 -3.75 -18.11 -12.83
CA VAL A 92 -4.92 -18.70 -12.14
C VAL A 92 -4.74 -20.20 -11.88
N LEU A 93 -3.93 -20.90 -12.69
CA LEU A 93 -3.75 -22.34 -12.57
C LEU A 93 -2.65 -22.71 -11.57
N THR A 94 -1.57 -21.94 -11.55
CA THR A 94 -0.36 -22.23 -10.77
C THR A 94 -0.24 -21.40 -9.49
N GLY A 95 -0.99 -20.29 -9.39
CA GLY A 95 -0.87 -19.31 -8.31
C GLY A 95 0.44 -18.50 -8.34
N LEU A 96 1.27 -18.68 -9.37
CA LEU A 96 2.54 -17.99 -9.49
C LEU A 96 2.33 -16.51 -9.78
N THR A 97 3.07 -15.64 -9.09
CA THR A 97 3.09 -14.21 -9.41
C THR A 97 3.64 -13.99 -10.82
N THR A 98 2.84 -13.36 -11.67
CA THR A 98 3.19 -13.05 -13.07
C THR A 98 3.52 -11.57 -13.30
N GLY A 99 3.22 -10.71 -12.33
CA GLY A 99 3.55 -9.29 -12.36
C GLY A 99 2.92 -8.53 -11.21
N GLU A 100 3.29 -7.26 -11.10
CA GLU A 100 2.83 -6.37 -10.04
C GLU A 100 2.46 -5.01 -10.61
N ILE A 101 1.45 -4.36 -10.02
CA ILE A 101 1.08 -2.98 -10.31
C ILE A 101 1.04 -2.23 -8.98
N ILE A 102 1.84 -1.17 -8.86
CA ILE A 102 1.92 -0.33 -7.65
C ILE A 102 1.46 1.08 -7.99
N VAL A 103 0.49 1.60 -7.24
CA VAL A 103 -0.02 2.98 -7.38
C VAL A 103 -0.03 3.67 -6.01
N GLY A 104 0.47 4.92 -5.99
CA GLY A 104 0.65 5.68 -4.76
C GLY A 104 1.74 5.05 -3.91
N SER A 105 3.01 5.25 -4.29
CA SER A 105 4.16 4.75 -3.53
C SER A 105 4.90 5.90 -2.88
N ALA A 106 5.28 5.72 -1.62
CA ALA A 106 6.14 6.63 -0.87
C ALA A 106 7.11 5.81 -0.02
N LYS A 107 8.34 6.29 0.12
CA LYS A 107 9.36 5.65 0.94
C LYS A 107 10.13 6.70 1.74
N SER A 108 10.36 6.41 3.00
CA SER A 108 11.24 7.20 3.86
C SER A 108 12.05 6.28 4.77
N ALA A 109 13.23 6.73 5.16
CA ALA A 109 14.10 6.03 6.09
C ALA A 109 15.05 7.01 6.77
N VAL A 110 15.42 6.69 8.01
CA VAL A 110 16.39 7.41 8.83
C VAL A 110 17.32 6.41 9.54
N GLY A 111 18.59 6.76 9.67
CA GLY A 111 19.61 5.96 10.37
C GLY A 111 20.74 6.84 10.89
N SER A 112 21.55 6.30 11.80
CA SER A 112 22.79 6.93 12.31
C SER A 112 24.03 6.39 11.63
#